data_AF-A0A9P3G826-F1
#
_entry.id   AF-A0A9P3G826-F1
#
_cell.length_a   1.000
_cell.length_b   1.000
_cell.length_c   1.000
_cell.angle_alpha   90.00
_cell.angle_beta   90.00
_cell.angle_gamma   90.00
#
_symmetry.space_group_name_H-M   'P 1'
#
loop_
_entity.id
_entity.type
_entity.pdbx_description
1 polymer ?
#
loop_
_entity_poly.entity_id
_entity_poly.type
_entity_poly.pdbx_seq_one_letter_code
_entity_poly.pdbx_strand_id
1 'polypeptide(L)'
;MHRISDVRVGGISRQNFNLFRQLCGDATLGNVVIVTNMWNEVQLERGEARETELSTGDVLFGPAIRAGAKMERHNGMRSSAEAVLTHILGNDRQALLIQTELVDLHMEINETSAGKELSREHIAMRERYSRELAAVAKRLQQALDEKDAQTETELAAARDALEGNIKALEHDRERLSEQYSHLKTQGKERSRGQSRLPIPPEDGQPTTRGDNGNSLPRVPGSGRGVSFRSLCIRLFRLIFGH
;
A
#
# COMPACT_ATOMS: atom_id res chain seq x y z
N MET A 1 2.30 9.80 2.83
CA MET A 1 3.00 11.07 3.13
C MET A 1 4.20 11.19 2.22
N HIS A 2 4.45 12.36 1.65
CA HIS A 2 5.50 12.62 0.67
C HIS A 2 6.30 13.87 1.07
N ARG A 3 7.62 13.87 0.85
CA ARG A 3 8.49 15.00 1.16
C ARG A 3 8.51 15.96 -0.02
N ILE A 4 8.12 17.21 0.19
CA ILE A 4 8.12 18.21 -0.88
C ILE A 4 9.56 18.65 -1.24
N SER A 5 10.52 18.43 -0.34
CA SER A 5 11.94 18.72 -0.56
C SER A 5 12.60 17.76 -1.58
N ASP A 6 12.02 16.58 -1.81
CA ASP A 6 12.54 15.62 -2.79
C ASP A 6 12.47 16.20 -4.22
N VAL A 7 13.61 16.21 -4.91
CA VAL A 7 13.72 16.74 -6.29
C VAL A 7 13.08 15.79 -7.31
N ARG A 8 12.99 14.51 -6.99
CA ARG A 8 12.46 13.47 -7.87
C ARG A 8 11.65 12.45 -7.05
N VAL A 9 10.52 12.02 -7.59
CA VAL A 9 9.85 10.83 -7.07
C VAL A 9 10.51 9.59 -7.67
N GLY A 10 11.23 8.83 -6.83
CA GLY A 10 11.91 7.61 -7.26
C GLY A 10 10.95 6.55 -7.79
N GLY A 11 11.43 5.68 -8.69
CA GLY A 11 10.63 4.61 -9.31
C GLY A 11 9.92 3.71 -8.29
N ILE A 12 10.59 3.36 -7.20
CA ILE A 12 10.00 2.55 -6.11
C ILE A 12 8.83 3.28 -5.43
N SER A 13 8.95 4.59 -5.19
CA SER A 13 7.85 5.35 -4.58
C SER A 13 6.64 5.42 -5.49
N ARG A 14 6.86 5.49 -6.82
CA ARG A 14 5.79 5.44 -7.82
C ARG A 14 5.10 4.08 -7.83
N GLN A 15 5.89 3.02 -7.88
CA GLN A 15 5.37 1.64 -7.84
C GLN A 15 4.57 1.38 -6.57
N ASN A 16 5.10 1.78 -5.40
CA ASN A 16 4.39 1.63 -4.13
C ASN A 16 3.09 2.42 -4.08
N PHE A 17 3.05 3.62 -4.67
CA PHE A 17 1.83 4.41 -4.75
C PHE A 17 0.79 3.76 -5.68
N ASN A 18 1.21 3.24 -6.82
CA ASN A 18 0.33 2.50 -7.72
C ASN A 18 -0.22 1.24 -7.03
N LEU A 19 0.63 0.49 -6.33
CA LEU A 19 0.21 -0.65 -5.53
C LEU A 19 -0.82 -0.25 -4.47
N PHE A 20 -0.58 0.86 -3.75
CA PHE A 20 -1.54 1.40 -2.79
C PHE A 20 -2.89 1.74 -3.43
N ARG A 21 -2.90 2.35 -4.62
CA ARG A 21 -4.15 2.60 -5.35
C ARG A 21 -4.88 1.31 -5.71
N GLN A 22 -4.18 0.26 -6.10
CA GLN A 22 -4.80 -1.04 -6.39
C GLN A 22 -5.30 -1.75 -5.12
N LEU A 23 -4.68 -1.53 -3.96
CA LEU A 23 -5.18 -2.04 -2.68
C LEU A 23 -6.49 -1.36 -2.28
N CYS A 24 -6.56 -0.04 -2.42
CA CYS A 24 -7.74 0.75 -2.10
C CYS A 24 -8.88 0.55 -3.11
N GLY A 25 -8.55 0.57 -4.41
CA GLY A 25 -9.51 0.76 -5.49
C GLY A 25 -10.00 2.21 -5.58
N ASP A 26 -10.37 2.65 -6.77
CA ASP A 26 -10.72 4.05 -7.03
C ASP A 26 -11.91 4.54 -6.18
N ALA A 27 -12.86 3.66 -5.84
CA ALA A 27 -14.03 4.01 -5.01
C ALA A 27 -13.67 4.47 -3.60
N THR A 28 -12.60 3.93 -3.01
CA THR A 28 -12.21 4.26 -1.63
C THR A 28 -11.14 5.35 -1.55
N LEU A 29 -10.61 5.81 -2.69
CA LEU A 29 -9.60 6.87 -2.72
C LEU A 29 -10.14 8.20 -2.18
N GLY A 30 -11.45 8.42 -2.20
CA GLY A 30 -12.12 9.53 -1.49
C GLY A 30 -11.78 9.62 0.01
N ASN A 31 -11.43 8.49 0.63
CA ASN A 31 -11.06 8.43 2.04
C ASN A 31 -9.56 8.65 2.31
N VAL A 32 -8.76 8.84 1.26
CA VAL A 32 -7.31 8.93 1.34
C VAL A 32 -6.86 10.38 1.43
N VAL A 33 -5.91 10.63 2.34
CA VAL A 33 -5.21 11.92 2.45
C VAL A 33 -3.74 11.77 2.10
N ILE A 34 -3.33 12.49 1.06
CA ILE A 34 -1.96 12.61 0.62
C ILE A 34 -1.35 13.80 1.33
N VAL A 35 -0.54 13.52 2.35
CA VAL A 35 0.11 14.59 3.13
C VAL A 35 1.48 14.91 2.56
N THR A 36 1.73 16.17 2.21
CA THR A 36 3.07 16.68 1.86
C THR A 36 3.75 17.29 3.09
N ASN A 37 5.00 16.95 3.37
CA ASN A 37 5.75 17.44 4.53
C ASN A 37 7.12 18.04 4.14
N MET A 38 7.89 18.49 5.13
CA MET A 38 9.22 19.12 4.95
C MET A 38 9.18 20.42 4.14
N TRP A 39 8.09 21.18 4.27
CA TRP A 39 7.91 22.50 3.66
C TRP A 39 8.92 23.54 4.15
N ASN A 40 9.56 23.31 5.30
CA ASN A 40 10.63 24.13 5.84
C ASN A 40 12.00 23.91 5.17
N GLU A 41 12.15 22.88 4.34
CA GLU A 41 13.42 22.53 3.67
C GLU A 41 13.49 23.03 2.21
N VAL A 42 12.42 23.65 1.70
CA VAL A 42 12.34 24.15 0.32
C VAL A 42 11.82 25.59 0.32
N GLN A 43 12.26 26.38 -0.68
CA GLN A 43 11.64 27.68 -0.95
C GLN A 43 10.19 27.48 -1.35
N LEU A 44 9.30 28.36 -0.86
CA LEU A 44 7.86 28.22 -1.03
C LEU A 44 7.47 28.08 -2.50
N GLU A 45 7.98 28.96 -3.37
CA GLU A 45 7.65 28.98 -4.79
C GLU A 45 8.02 27.67 -5.49
N ARG A 46 9.16 27.07 -5.11
CA ARG A 46 9.59 25.77 -5.62
C ARG A 46 8.73 24.63 -5.07
N GLY A 47 8.36 24.70 -3.78
CA GLY A 47 7.47 23.74 -3.15
C GLY A 47 6.09 23.72 -3.81
N GLU A 48 5.53 24.88 -4.12
CA GLU A 48 4.22 25.03 -4.76
C GLU A 48 4.22 24.56 -6.22
N ALA A 49 5.28 24.85 -6.97
CA ALA A 49 5.46 24.31 -8.32
C ALA A 49 5.48 22.78 -8.30
N ARG A 50 6.22 22.17 -7.36
CA ARG A 50 6.26 20.71 -7.19
C ARG A 50 4.91 20.15 -6.75
N GLU A 51 4.24 20.80 -5.81
CA GLU A 51 2.92 20.39 -5.35
C GLU A 51 1.91 20.37 -6.52
N THR A 52 1.98 21.37 -7.39
CA THR A 52 1.17 21.42 -8.62
C THR A 52 1.52 20.27 -9.56
N GLU A 53 2.80 19.98 -9.79
CA GLU A 53 3.25 18.85 -10.60
C GLU A 53 2.75 17.52 -10.03
N LEU A 54 2.89 17.30 -8.72
CA LEU A 54 2.47 16.10 -8.02
C LEU A 54 0.95 15.87 -8.12
N SER A 55 0.17 16.95 -8.01
CA SER A 55 -1.29 16.90 -7.99
C SER A 55 -1.95 16.88 -9.36
N THR A 56 -1.30 17.42 -10.38
CA THR A 56 -1.83 17.44 -11.75
C THR A 56 -1.32 16.30 -12.62
N GLY A 57 -0.11 15.79 -12.33
CA GLY A 57 0.52 14.74 -13.12
C GLY A 57 -0.21 13.41 -13.04
N ASP A 58 -0.37 12.75 -14.19
CA ASP A 58 -1.03 11.44 -14.33
C ASP A 58 -0.23 10.27 -13.76
N VAL A 59 1.02 10.54 -13.39
CA VAL A 59 1.97 9.52 -12.98
C VAL A 59 2.00 9.33 -11.45
N LEU A 60 1.60 10.36 -10.72
CA LEU A 60 1.74 10.45 -9.27
C LEU A 60 0.37 10.58 -8.62
N PHE A 61 0.07 11.68 -7.94
CA PHE A 61 -1.12 11.81 -7.11
C PHE A 61 -2.35 12.25 -7.90
N GLY A 62 -2.18 12.83 -9.08
CA GLY A 62 -3.30 13.32 -9.91
C GLY A 62 -4.41 12.30 -10.13
N PRO A 63 -4.13 11.05 -10.52
CA PRO A 63 -5.17 10.03 -10.64
C PRO A 63 -5.95 9.77 -9.34
N ALA A 64 -5.28 9.76 -8.19
CA ALA A 64 -5.95 9.56 -6.90
C ALA A 64 -6.77 10.78 -6.48
N ILE A 65 -6.26 11.99 -6.74
CA ILE A 65 -6.98 13.24 -6.47
C ILE A 65 -8.24 13.33 -7.32
N ARG A 66 -8.17 12.95 -8.60
CA ARG A 66 -9.36 12.85 -9.47
C ARG A 66 -10.37 11.82 -8.99
N ALA A 67 -9.92 10.76 -8.33
CA ALA A 67 -10.77 9.77 -7.68
C ALA A 67 -11.27 10.20 -6.28
N GLY A 68 -11.02 11.44 -5.87
CA GLY A 68 -11.54 12.04 -4.64
C GLY A 68 -10.55 12.14 -3.48
N ALA A 69 -9.31 11.66 -3.63
CA ALA A 69 -8.29 11.82 -2.59
C ALA A 69 -7.98 13.29 -2.34
N LYS A 70 -7.75 13.66 -1.08
CA LYS A 70 -7.34 15.02 -0.72
C LYS A 70 -5.84 15.11 -0.55
N MET A 71 -5.27 16.25 -0.91
CA MET A 71 -3.87 16.55 -0.66
C MET A 71 -3.76 17.71 0.34
N GLU A 72 -2.96 17.52 1.38
CA GLU A 72 -2.84 18.45 2.52
C GLU A 72 -1.39 18.71 2.89
N ARG A 73 -1.07 19.96 3.27
CA ARG A 73 0.29 20.35 3.69
C ARG A 73 0.46 20.15 5.20
N HIS A 74 1.49 19.40 5.59
CA HIS A 74 1.93 19.28 6.98
C HIS A 74 3.24 20.02 7.21
N ASN A 75 3.16 21.10 7.98
CA ASN A 75 4.28 21.99 8.30
C ASN A 75 5.01 21.62 9.61
N GLY A 76 4.79 20.42 10.14
CA GLY A 76 5.41 19.96 11.39
C GLY A 76 4.73 20.47 12.66
N MET A 77 3.70 21.33 12.54
CA MET A 77 2.92 21.81 13.69
C MET A 77 1.75 20.89 14.03
N ARG A 78 1.33 20.95 15.29
CA ARG A 78 0.17 20.20 15.80
C ARG A 78 -1.11 20.53 15.04
N SER A 79 -1.35 21.81 14.74
CA SER A 79 -2.56 22.28 14.06
C SER A 79 -2.75 21.66 12.67
N SER A 80 -1.67 21.53 11.88
CA SER A 80 -1.75 20.89 10.57
C SER A 80 -1.97 19.37 10.68
N ALA A 81 -1.44 18.72 11.71
CA ALA A 81 -1.75 17.31 11.98
C ALA A 81 -3.22 17.10 12.39
N GLU A 82 -3.78 17.99 13.21
CA GLU A 82 -5.18 17.95 13.61
C GLU A 82 -6.12 18.18 12.42
N ALA A 83 -5.77 19.07 11.48
CA ALA A 83 -6.52 19.26 10.24
C ALA A 83 -6.59 17.98 9.39
N VAL A 84 -5.44 17.31 9.18
CA VAL A 84 -5.38 16.02 8.46
C VAL A 84 -6.24 14.97 9.16
N LEU A 85 -6.14 14.85 10.48
CA LEU A 85 -6.91 13.89 11.26
C LEU A 85 -8.41 14.17 11.20
N THR A 86 -8.81 15.43 11.31
CA THR A 86 -10.23 15.83 11.23
C THR A 86 -10.82 15.41 9.89
N HIS A 87 -10.06 15.54 8.81
CA HIS A 87 -10.52 15.11 7.50
C HIS A 87 -10.68 13.57 7.41
N ILE A 88 -9.72 12.80 7.94
CA ILE A 88 -9.81 11.33 7.97
C ILE A 88 -10.99 10.85 8.83
N LEU A 89 -11.22 11.48 9.98
CA LEU A 89 -12.28 11.09 10.92
C LEU A 89 -13.69 11.42 10.41
N GLY A 90 -13.81 12.38 9.50
CA GLY A 90 -15.08 12.73 8.86
C GLY A 90 -15.49 11.81 7.70
N ASN A 91 -14.65 10.86 7.32
CA ASN A 91 -14.89 9.98 6.18
C ASN A 91 -15.68 8.73 6.58
N ASP A 92 -16.61 8.31 5.73
CA ASP A 92 -17.36 7.07 5.92
C ASP A 92 -16.45 5.85 5.75
N ARG A 93 -16.63 4.83 6.59
CA ARG A 93 -15.86 3.60 6.50
C ARG A 93 -16.22 2.86 5.21
N GLN A 94 -15.23 2.58 4.37
CA GLN A 94 -15.37 1.79 3.16
C GLN A 94 -14.38 0.62 3.16
N ALA A 95 -14.85 -0.55 2.74
CA ALA A 95 -13.98 -1.71 2.57
C ALA A 95 -13.03 -1.47 1.39
N LEU A 96 -11.74 -1.78 1.58
CA LEU A 96 -10.74 -1.65 0.52
C LEU A 96 -10.98 -2.70 -0.57
N LEU A 97 -10.62 -2.39 -1.82
CA LEU A 97 -10.77 -3.31 -2.95
C LEU A 97 -10.17 -4.68 -2.67
N ILE A 98 -8.96 -4.73 -2.10
CA ILE A 98 -8.32 -6.01 -1.77
C ILE A 98 -9.13 -6.84 -0.75
N GLN A 99 -9.87 -6.19 0.15
CA GLN A 99 -10.72 -6.90 1.10
C GLN A 99 -11.90 -7.55 0.36
N THR A 100 -12.54 -6.83 -0.55
CA THR A 100 -13.60 -7.38 -1.40
C THR A 100 -13.08 -8.49 -2.30
N GLU A 101 -11.93 -8.33 -2.95
CA GLU A 101 -11.33 -9.36 -3.81
C GLU A 101 -11.00 -10.64 -3.03
N LEU A 102 -10.42 -10.51 -1.84
CA LEU A 102 -10.00 -11.68 -1.04
C LEU A 102 -11.12 -12.34 -0.25
N VAL A 103 -12.12 -11.59 0.21
CA VAL A 103 -13.15 -12.09 1.12
C VAL A 103 -14.45 -12.37 0.37
N ASP A 104 -14.93 -11.40 -0.41
CA ASP A 104 -16.23 -11.52 -1.07
C ASP A 104 -16.08 -12.32 -2.37
N LEU A 105 -15.05 -12.02 -3.17
CA LEU A 105 -14.78 -12.68 -4.45
C LEU A 105 -13.91 -13.94 -4.31
N HIS A 106 -13.42 -14.25 -3.10
CA HIS A 106 -12.62 -15.45 -2.80
C HIS A 106 -11.39 -15.62 -3.71
N MET A 107 -10.81 -14.52 -4.20
CA MET A 107 -9.64 -14.55 -5.07
C MET A 107 -8.37 -14.91 -4.30
N GLU A 108 -7.40 -15.50 -4.99
CA GLU A 108 -6.05 -15.63 -4.44
C GLU A 108 -5.31 -14.29 -4.43
N ILE A 109 -4.32 -14.14 -3.52
CA ILE A 109 -3.57 -12.88 -3.37
C ILE A 109 -2.88 -12.46 -4.67
N ASN A 110 -2.30 -13.41 -5.41
CA ASN A 110 -1.65 -13.19 -6.70
C ASN A 110 -2.63 -12.77 -7.82
N GLU A 111 -3.92 -13.05 -7.68
CA GLU A 111 -4.97 -12.73 -8.66
C GLU A 111 -5.61 -11.36 -8.42
N THR A 112 -5.52 -10.84 -7.19
CA THR A 112 -6.00 -9.51 -6.82
C THR A 112 -5.39 -8.41 -7.70
N SER A 113 -6.08 -7.28 -7.82
CA SER A 113 -5.57 -6.12 -8.58
C SER A 113 -4.21 -5.67 -8.04
N ALA A 114 -4.03 -5.67 -6.71
CA ALA A 114 -2.75 -5.36 -6.07
C ALA A 114 -1.68 -6.43 -6.32
N GLY A 115 -2.04 -7.72 -6.29
CA GLY A 115 -1.11 -8.83 -6.57
C GLY A 115 -0.59 -8.81 -8.00
N LYS A 116 -1.47 -8.49 -8.96
CA LYS A 116 -1.12 -8.29 -10.38
C LYS A 116 -0.19 -7.09 -10.56
N GLU A 117 -0.44 -6.00 -9.85
CA GLU A 117 0.43 -4.81 -9.89
C GLU A 117 1.84 -5.10 -9.37
N LEU A 118 1.93 -5.84 -8.26
CA LEU A 118 3.21 -6.27 -7.71
C LEU A 118 3.96 -7.21 -8.68
N SER A 119 3.22 -8.08 -9.38
CA SER A 119 3.77 -9.08 -10.31
C SER A 119 3.87 -8.57 -11.75
N ARG A 120 3.70 -7.26 -12.00
CA ARG A 120 3.58 -6.70 -13.35
C ARG A 120 4.77 -7.07 -14.24
N GLU A 121 5.99 -6.99 -13.71
CA GLU A 121 7.20 -7.32 -14.46
C GLU A 121 7.26 -8.80 -14.83
N HIS A 122 6.89 -9.70 -13.91
CA HIS A 122 6.82 -11.14 -14.17
C HIS A 122 5.77 -11.46 -15.23
N ILE A 123 4.59 -10.81 -15.17
CA ILE A 123 3.52 -10.97 -16.16
C ILE A 123 3.99 -10.51 -17.54
N ALA A 124 4.61 -9.32 -17.63
CA ALA A 124 5.11 -8.78 -18.89
C ALA A 124 6.22 -9.66 -19.49
N MET A 125 7.11 -10.21 -18.65
CA MET A 125 8.16 -11.12 -19.11
C MET A 125 7.58 -12.45 -19.61
N ARG A 126 6.60 -13.02 -18.90
CA ARG A 126 5.89 -14.22 -19.35
C ARG A 126 5.19 -14.01 -20.68
N GLU A 127 4.52 -12.87 -20.88
CA GLU A 127 3.87 -12.52 -22.14
C GLU A 127 4.87 -12.34 -23.29
N ARG A 128 6.07 -11.80 -22.99
CA ARG A 128 7.16 -11.72 -23.96
C ARG A 128 7.63 -13.12 -24.36
N TYR A 129 7.95 -13.98 -23.41
CA TYR A 129 8.38 -15.35 -23.72
C TYR A 129 7.30 -16.16 -24.42
N SER A 130 6.03 -15.96 -24.08
CA SER A 130 4.90 -16.62 -24.77
C SER A 130 4.82 -16.21 -26.26
N ARG A 131 5.05 -14.93 -26.56
CA ARG A 131 5.12 -14.44 -27.95
C ARG A 131 6.33 -14.98 -28.70
N GLU A 132 7.49 -15.01 -28.04
CA GLU A 132 8.71 -15.59 -28.62
C GLU A 132 8.53 -17.08 -28.90
N LEU A 133 7.91 -17.82 -27.98
CA LEU A 133 7.61 -19.24 -28.14
C LEU A 133 6.66 -19.49 -29.32
N ALA A 134 5.61 -18.69 -29.48
CA ALA A 134 4.71 -18.79 -30.63
C ALA A 134 5.45 -18.54 -31.96
N ALA A 135 6.40 -17.59 -31.99
CA ALA A 135 7.22 -17.33 -33.17
C ALA A 135 8.20 -18.47 -33.48
N VAL A 136 8.84 -19.04 -32.45
CA VAL A 136 9.73 -20.20 -32.59
C VAL A 136 8.95 -21.43 -33.07
N ALA A 137 7.76 -21.69 -32.50
CA ALA A 137 6.90 -22.80 -32.92
C ALA A 137 6.53 -22.71 -34.41
N LYS A 138 6.23 -21.50 -34.91
CA LYS A 138 5.95 -21.29 -36.34
C LYS A 138 7.18 -21.59 -37.22
N ARG A 139 8.37 -21.15 -36.80
CA ARG A 139 9.61 -21.42 -37.55
C ARG A 139 9.99 -22.90 -37.52
N LEU A 140 9.74 -23.58 -36.41
CA LEU A 140 9.97 -25.02 -36.28
C LEU A 140 9.10 -25.79 -37.28
N GLN A 141 7.82 -25.41 -37.41
CA GLN A 141 6.94 -26.01 -38.40
C GLN A 141 7.47 -25.82 -39.84
N GLN A 142 7.99 -24.63 -40.17
CA GLN A 142 8.59 -24.37 -41.48
C GLN A 142 9.83 -25.22 -41.73
N ALA A 143 10.72 -25.35 -40.74
CA ALA A 143 11.92 -26.20 -40.85
C ALA A 143 11.56 -27.69 -41.04
N LEU A 144 10.50 -28.16 -40.37
CA LEU A 144 9.96 -29.51 -40.58
C LEU A 144 9.43 -29.70 -42.00
N ASP A 145 8.69 -28.72 -42.54
CA ASP A 145 8.16 -28.76 -43.90
C ASP A 145 9.30 -28.75 -44.95
N GLU A 146 10.37 -28.01 -44.68
CA GLU A 146 11.58 -27.90 -45.51
C GLU A 146 12.58 -29.05 -45.30
N LYS A 147 12.35 -29.92 -44.30
CA LYS A 147 13.24 -31.03 -43.88
C LYS A 147 14.65 -30.59 -43.49
N ASP A 148 14.78 -29.39 -42.92
CA ASP A 148 16.05 -28.89 -42.39
C ASP A 148 16.25 -29.38 -40.94
N ALA A 149 16.91 -30.53 -40.81
CA ALA A 149 17.16 -31.16 -39.51
C ALA A 149 18.07 -30.34 -38.59
N GLN A 150 18.97 -29.52 -39.15
CA GLN A 150 19.87 -28.68 -38.36
C GLN A 150 19.08 -27.55 -37.71
N THR A 151 18.29 -26.83 -38.52
CA THR A 151 17.41 -25.75 -38.04
C THR A 151 16.32 -26.27 -37.10
N GLU A 152 15.78 -27.48 -37.34
CA GLU A 152 14.83 -28.13 -36.44
C GLU A 152 15.42 -28.32 -35.04
N THR A 153 16.64 -28.88 -34.96
CA THR A 153 17.30 -29.16 -33.68
C THR A 153 17.58 -27.88 -32.89
N GLU A 154 18.05 -26.84 -33.57
CA GLU A 154 18.34 -25.54 -32.96
C GLU A 154 17.05 -24.85 -32.44
N LEU A 155 15.97 -24.88 -33.22
CA LEU A 155 14.69 -24.28 -32.84
C LEU A 155 13.98 -25.08 -31.73
N ALA A 156 14.10 -26.40 -31.72
CA ALA A 156 13.60 -27.24 -30.63
C ALA A 156 14.29 -26.91 -29.30
N ALA A 157 15.62 -26.78 -29.30
CA ALA A 157 16.37 -26.36 -28.11
C ALA A 157 15.96 -24.95 -27.63
N ALA A 158 15.75 -24.01 -28.56
CA ALA A 158 15.29 -22.67 -28.23
C ALA A 158 13.87 -22.66 -27.62
N ARG A 159 12.96 -23.49 -28.13
CA ARG A 159 11.61 -23.67 -27.56
C ARG A 159 11.70 -24.18 -26.13
N ASP A 160 12.45 -25.25 -25.91
CA ASP A 160 12.55 -25.89 -24.59
C ASP A 160 13.16 -24.94 -23.55
N ALA A 161 14.14 -24.11 -23.95
CA ALA A 161 14.69 -23.05 -23.10
C ALA A 161 13.65 -21.97 -22.73
N LEU A 162 12.84 -21.53 -23.70
CA LEU A 162 11.77 -20.55 -23.45
C LEU A 162 10.67 -21.13 -22.54
N GLU A 163 10.27 -22.39 -22.73
CA GLU A 163 9.32 -23.06 -21.83
C GLU A 163 9.89 -23.20 -20.41
N GLY A 164 11.18 -23.52 -20.28
CA GLY A 164 11.88 -23.55 -19.00
C GLY A 164 11.83 -22.21 -18.27
N ASN A 165 12.08 -21.11 -19.00
CA ASN A 165 12.00 -19.76 -18.45
C ASN A 165 10.59 -19.38 -17.98
N ILE A 166 9.56 -19.75 -18.74
CA ILE A 166 8.16 -19.53 -18.35
C ILE A 166 7.84 -20.30 -17.07
N LYS A 167 8.19 -21.59 -17.01
CA LYS A 167 7.96 -22.43 -15.82
C LYS A 167 8.69 -21.88 -14.59
N ALA A 168 9.93 -21.40 -14.75
CA ALA A 168 10.68 -20.78 -13.66
C ALA A 168 9.99 -19.52 -13.12
N LEU A 169 9.52 -18.64 -14.01
CA LEU A 169 8.78 -17.42 -13.62
C LEU A 169 7.47 -17.75 -12.88
N GLU A 170 6.76 -18.78 -13.32
CA GLU A 170 5.51 -19.21 -12.68
C GLU A 170 5.77 -19.81 -11.30
N HIS A 171 6.78 -20.67 -11.18
CA HIS A 171 7.19 -21.24 -9.89
C HIS A 171 7.62 -20.15 -8.89
N ASP A 172 8.39 -19.15 -9.32
CA ASP A 172 8.76 -18.03 -8.43
C ASP A 172 7.54 -17.23 -7.99
N ARG A 173 6.55 -17.05 -8.87
CA ARG A 173 5.30 -16.36 -8.55
C ARG A 173 4.44 -17.16 -7.55
N GLU A 174 4.35 -18.48 -7.73
CA GLU A 174 3.62 -19.38 -6.83
C GLU A 174 4.26 -19.43 -5.45
N ARG A 175 5.58 -19.58 -5.39
CA ARG A 175 6.34 -19.57 -4.12
C ARG A 175 6.09 -18.31 -3.30
N LEU A 176 6.04 -17.14 -3.95
CA LEU A 176 5.69 -15.89 -3.28
C LEU A 176 4.25 -15.92 -2.76
N SER A 177 3.29 -16.43 -3.55
CA SER A 177 1.89 -16.57 -3.13
C SER A 177 1.74 -17.46 -1.89
N GLU A 178 2.43 -18.60 -1.87
CA GLU A 178 2.45 -19.52 -0.74
C GLU A 178 3.03 -18.87 0.53
N GLN A 179 4.11 -18.10 0.40
CA GLN A 179 4.67 -17.36 1.52
C GLN A 179 3.66 -16.36 2.09
N TYR A 180 2.93 -15.64 1.24
CA TYR A 180 1.89 -14.71 1.68
C TYR A 180 0.68 -15.41 2.32
N SER A 181 0.25 -16.55 1.77
CA SER A 181 -0.86 -17.32 2.34
C SER A 181 -0.50 -17.87 3.73
N HIS A 182 0.74 -18.31 3.91
CA HIS A 182 1.27 -18.75 5.20
C HIS A 182 1.29 -17.60 6.22
N LEU A 183 1.81 -16.43 5.83
CA LEU A 183 1.80 -15.22 6.67
C LEU A 183 0.38 -14.77 7.06
N LYS A 184 -0.59 -14.89 6.14
CA LYS A 184 -2.00 -14.58 6.41
C LYS A 184 -2.58 -15.50 7.49
N THR A 185 -2.29 -16.80 7.41
CA THR A 185 -2.75 -17.79 8.40
C THR A 185 -2.14 -17.54 9.78
N GLN A 186 -0.82 -17.32 9.85
CA GLN A 186 -0.14 -16.97 11.10
C GLN A 186 -0.68 -15.66 11.71
N GLY A 187 -0.97 -14.66 10.87
CA GLY A 187 -1.58 -13.40 11.31
C GLY A 187 -2.96 -13.61 11.91
N LYS A 188 -3.81 -14.44 11.29
CA LYS A 188 -5.15 -14.78 11.81
C LYS A 188 -5.07 -15.49 13.17
N GLU A 189 -4.13 -16.41 13.34
CA GLU A 189 -3.91 -17.11 14.61
C GLU A 189 -3.46 -16.16 15.72
N ARG A 190 -2.54 -15.23 15.42
CA ARG A 190 -2.10 -14.19 16.36
C ARG A 190 -3.23 -13.26 16.78
N SER A 191 -4.06 -12.83 15.83
CA SER A 191 -5.22 -11.96 16.11
C SER A 191 -6.30 -12.67 16.95
N ARG A 192 -6.51 -13.97 16.73
CA ARG A 192 -7.39 -14.80 17.58
C ARG A 192 -6.86 -14.97 19.00
N GLY A 193 -5.53 -15.08 19.18
CA GLY A 193 -4.89 -15.16 20.50
C GLY A 193 -4.92 -13.84 21.28
N GLN A 194 -4.92 -12.69 20.60
CA GLN A 194 -4.84 -11.38 21.24
C GLN A 194 -6.21 -10.79 21.64
N SER A 195 -7.32 -11.37 21.15
CA SER A 195 -8.70 -10.98 21.51
C SER A 195 -9.18 -11.53 22.87
N ARG A 196 -8.27 -12.10 23.69
CA ARG A 196 -8.55 -12.68 25.02
C ARG A 196 -7.91 -11.93 26.20
N LEU A 197 -7.45 -10.69 26.00
CA LEU A 197 -7.00 -9.86 27.13
C LEU A 197 -8.22 -9.25 27.83
N PRO A 198 -8.45 -9.52 29.13
CA PRO A 198 -9.55 -8.92 29.87
C PRO A 198 -9.37 -7.41 29.92
N ILE A 199 -10.44 -6.68 29.64
CA ILE A 199 -10.54 -5.24 29.87
C ILE A 199 -10.33 -5.05 31.40
N PRO A 200 -9.34 -4.27 31.85
CA PRO A 200 -9.22 -3.95 33.27
C PRO A 200 -10.48 -3.16 33.69
N PRO A 201 -11.06 -3.45 34.87
CA PRO A 201 -12.27 -2.78 35.31
C PRO A 201 -12.05 -1.26 35.43
N GLU A 202 -13.04 -0.48 35.01
CA GLU A 202 -13.04 0.98 35.17
C GLU A 202 -12.97 1.34 36.65
N ASP A 203 -11.92 2.06 37.05
CA ASP A 203 -11.83 2.68 38.36
C ASP A 203 -12.96 3.70 38.54
N GLY A 204 -13.68 3.55 39.66
CA GLY A 204 -14.97 4.16 39.95
C GLY A 204 -15.00 5.69 39.96
N GLN A 205 -16.24 6.19 39.78
CA GLN A 205 -16.64 7.59 39.86
C GLN A 205 -16.21 8.29 41.17
N PRO A 206 -16.02 9.63 41.13
CA PRO A 206 -15.55 10.42 42.26
C PRO A 206 -16.65 10.60 43.31
N THR A 207 -16.36 10.22 44.55
CA THR A 207 -17.19 10.58 45.71
C THR A 207 -16.89 12.00 46.16
N THR A 208 -17.93 12.82 46.22
CA THR A 208 -17.91 14.19 46.76
C THR A 208 -18.01 14.20 48.30
N ARG A 209 -17.50 15.29 48.91
CA ARG A 209 -17.49 15.72 50.34
C ARG A 209 -16.20 15.35 51.08
N GLY A 210 -15.50 16.23 51.79
CA GLY A 210 -15.66 17.65 52.06
C GLY A 210 -14.55 18.12 53.01
N ASP A 211 -14.09 19.33 52.75
CA ASP A 211 -13.60 20.35 53.69
C ASP A 211 -12.19 20.35 54.34
N ASN A 212 -11.64 21.58 54.33
CA ASN A 212 -10.65 22.23 55.19
C ASN A 212 -9.14 22.18 54.88
N GLY A 213 -8.59 23.37 54.58
CA GLY A 213 -7.32 23.82 55.18
C GLY A 213 -6.17 24.22 54.26
N ASN A 214 -6.23 25.45 53.74
CA ASN A 214 -5.12 26.42 53.60
C ASN A 214 -3.98 26.21 52.55
N SER A 215 -3.61 27.33 51.91
CA SER A 215 -2.37 27.66 51.12
C SER A 215 -2.45 27.63 49.57
N LEU A 216 -2.43 28.82 48.94
CA LEU A 216 -2.17 29.09 47.50
C LEU A 216 -0.63 29.16 47.21
N PRO A 217 -0.16 29.33 45.95
CA PRO A 217 -0.33 28.48 44.76
C PRO A 217 1.04 28.08 44.14
N ARG A 218 1.13 26.97 43.39
CA ARG A 218 2.27 26.72 42.47
C ARG A 218 1.82 26.08 41.15
N VAL A 219 2.45 26.59 40.10
CA VAL A 219 2.22 26.41 38.65
C VAL A 219 2.41 24.94 38.19
N PRO A 220 1.61 24.40 37.25
CA PRO A 220 1.77 23.03 36.76
C PRO A 220 2.76 22.95 35.59
N GLY A 221 3.77 22.08 35.70
CA GLY A 221 4.72 21.75 34.64
C GLY A 221 4.72 20.26 34.32
N SER A 222 4.73 19.95 33.02
CA SER A 222 5.04 18.65 32.38
C SER A 222 3.97 17.54 32.47
N GLY A 223 2.94 17.67 31.63
CA GLY A 223 2.14 16.53 31.20
C GLY A 223 2.98 15.58 30.35
N ARG A 224 2.97 14.29 30.70
CA ARG A 224 3.53 13.20 29.90
C ARG A 224 2.84 13.17 28.54
N GLY A 225 3.52 13.64 27.51
CA GLY A 225 3.04 13.59 26.13
C GLY A 225 2.90 12.14 25.67
N VAL A 226 1.67 11.73 25.37
CA VAL A 226 1.42 10.49 24.63
C VAL A 226 2.06 10.66 23.25
N SER A 227 3.11 9.88 22.98
CA SER A 227 3.83 9.92 21.70
C SER A 227 2.87 9.76 20.52
N PHE A 228 3.03 10.59 19.49
CA PHE A 228 2.25 10.57 18.24
C PHE A 228 2.17 9.17 17.60
N ARG A 229 3.23 8.35 17.75
CA ARG A 229 3.21 6.94 17.34
C ARG A 229 2.15 6.12 18.09
N SER A 230 2.01 6.35 19.39
CA SER A 230 1.04 5.65 20.24
C SER A 230 -0.40 6.07 19.91
N LEU A 231 -0.60 7.35 19.58
CA LEU A 231 -1.91 7.85 19.12
C LEU A 231 -2.28 7.28 17.75
N CYS A 232 -1.36 7.28 16.79
CA CYS A 232 -1.60 6.72 15.45
C CYS A 232 -1.84 5.21 15.48
N ILE A 233 -1.14 4.44 16.32
CA ILE A 233 -1.37 2.99 16.47
C ILE A 233 -2.73 2.71 17.12
N ARG A 234 -3.13 3.50 18.13
CA ARG A 234 -4.45 3.38 18.76
C ARG A 234 -5.58 3.77 17.79
N LEU A 235 -5.40 4.84 17.01
CA LEU A 235 -6.38 5.27 16.00
C LEU A 235 -6.48 4.27 14.85
N PHE A 236 -5.35 3.70 14.40
CA PHE A 236 -5.34 2.67 13.36
C PHE A 236 -6.11 1.42 13.81
N ARG A 237 -6.00 1.02 15.09
CA ARG A 237 -6.83 -0.05 15.65
C ARG A 237 -8.31 0.33 15.79
N LEU A 238 -8.65 1.58 16.01
CA LEU A 238 -10.05 2.04 16.12
C LEU A 238 -10.75 2.14 14.75
N ILE A 239 -9.97 2.40 13.70
CA ILE A 239 -10.46 2.57 12.32
C ILE A 239 -10.42 1.24 11.54
N PHE A 240 -9.41 0.39 11.77
CA PHE A 240 -9.19 -0.86 11.02
C PHE A 240 -9.33 -2.16 11.85
N GLY A 241 -9.82 -2.09 13.10
CA GLY A 241 -9.84 -3.24 14.02
C GLY A 241 -11.19 -3.60 14.63
N HIS A 242 -11.73 -4.70 14.09
CA HIS A 242 -12.86 -5.57 14.44
C HIS A 242 -14.30 -5.13 14.16
#